data_AF-Q2C8Z4-F1
#
_entry.id   AF-Q2C8Z4-F1
#
_cell.length_a   1.000
_cell.length_b   1.000
_cell.length_c   1.000
_cell.angle_alpha   90.00
_cell.angle_beta   90.00
_cell.angle_gamma   90.00
#
_symmetry.space_group_name_H-M   'P 1'
#
loop_
_entity.id
_entity.type
_entity.pdbx_description
1 polymer ?
#
loop_
_entity_poly.entity_id
_entity_poly.type
_entity_poly.pdbx_seq_one_letter_code
_entity_poly.pdbx_strand_id
1 'polypeptide(L)'
;MDKTLIELVGHQTQLIVELGEYAEIVHWGKKVSGAHAGFRQALLRPVPYGRLDNDVAMTLHPELGRGVFSSPALEGHRNGQDWAPVFTIIDVEHYSNGIVIKS
;
A
#
# COMPACT_ATOMS: atom_id res chain seq x y z
N MET A 1 7.79 -10.52 6.24
CA MET A 1 8.67 -9.35 6.34
C MET A 1 8.20 -8.49 7.49
N ASP A 2 9.12 -7.93 8.25
CA ASP A 2 8.78 -6.87 9.21
C ASP A 2 8.32 -5.65 8.44
N LYS A 3 7.20 -5.07 8.87
CA LYS A 3 6.60 -3.94 8.18
C LYS A 3 7.33 -2.65 8.53
N THR A 4 7.61 -1.83 7.53
CA THR A 4 8.38 -0.59 7.66
C THR A 4 7.51 0.61 7.27
N LEU A 5 7.43 1.62 8.14
CA LEU A 5 6.75 2.87 7.81
C LEU A 5 7.72 3.85 7.15
N ILE A 6 7.33 4.38 5.99
CA ILE A 6 8.06 5.42 5.26
C ILE A 6 7.21 6.69 5.23
N GLU A 7 7.83 7.81 5.61
CA GLU A 7 7.20 9.12 5.61
C GLU A 7 7.81 10.03 4.56
N LEU A 8 6.95 10.58 3.70
CA LEU A 8 7.30 11.58 2.71
C LEU A 8 6.61 12.88 3.09
N VAL A 9 7.40 13.87 3.50
CA VAL A 9 6.90 15.16 3.99
C VAL A 9 7.20 16.25 2.97
N GLY A 10 6.16 16.76 2.34
CA GLY A 10 6.24 17.94 1.47
C GLY A 10 6.12 19.25 2.25
N HIS A 11 5.98 20.36 1.53
CA HIS A 11 5.78 21.68 2.16
C HIS A 11 4.44 21.76 2.91
N GLN A 12 3.35 21.26 2.32
CA GLN A 12 2.00 21.37 2.87
C GLN A 12 1.35 20.02 3.22
N THR A 13 1.87 18.93 2.65
CA THR A 13 1.28 17.59 2.76
C THR A 13 2.27 16.58 3.28
N GLN A 14 1.74 15.44 3.73
CA GLN A 14 2.47 14.25 4.13
C GLN A 14 1.81 13.04 3.48
N LEU A 15 2.64 12.10 3.04
CA LEU A 15 2.26 10.77 2.62
C LEU A 15 2.99 9.78 3.54
N ILE A 16 2.26 8.87 4.17
CA ILE A 16 2.85 7.78 4.94
C ILE A 16 2.46 6.49 4.26
N VAL A 17 3.47 5.67 3.96
CA VAL A 17 3.32 4.36 3.33
C VAL A 17 3.88 3.29 4.26
N GLU A 18 3.14 2.22 4.45
CA GLU A 18 3.62 1.02 5.12
C GLU A 18 4.07 -0.01 4.08
N LEU A 19 5.34 -0.38 4.14
CA LEU A 19 5.93 -1.42 3.31
C LEU A 19 5.85 -2.77 4.02
N GLY A 20 5.31 -3.76 3.33
CA GLY A 20 5.27 -5.16 3.73
C GLY A 20 5.30 -6.04 2.48
N GLU A 21 4.31 -6.92 2.31
CA GLU A 21 4.14 -7.64 1.04
C GLU A 21 3.76 -6.72 -0.13
N TYR A 22 3.19 -5.56 0.20
CA TYR A 22 2.76 -4.49 -0.70
C TYR A 22 3.07 -3.13 -0.04
N ALA A 23 2.88 -2.05 -0.79
CA ALA A 23 3.01 -0.68 -0.30
C ALA A 23 1.62 -0.08 -0.03
N GLU A 24 1.21 -0.05 1.25
CA GLU A 24 -0.10 0.48 1.69
C GLU A 24 0.00 1.97 2.05
N ILE A 25 -0.92 2.77 1.53
CA ILE A 25 -1.10 4.17 1.93
C ILE A 25 -1.87 4.19 3.26
N VAL A 26 -1.20 4.56 4.34
CA VAL A 26 -1.83 4.67 5.67
C VAL A 26 -2.28 6.10 5.98
N HIS A 27 -1.70 7.09 5.32
CA HIS A 27 -2.09 8.50 5.44
C HIS A 27 -1.71 9.30 4.19
N TRP A 28 -2.60 10.18 3.75
CA TRP A 28 -2.28 11.24 2.79
C TRP A 28 -3.08 12.50 3.12
N GLY A 29 -2.38 13.62 3.31
CA GLY A 29 -3.04 14.90 3.54
C GLY A 29 -2.20 15.84 4.37
N LYS A 30 -2.86 16.56 5.30
CA LYS A 30 -2.17 17.47 6.24
C LYS A 30 -1.15 16.70 7.07
N LYS A 31 -0.06 17.38 7.44
CA LYS A 31 0.98 16.83 8.31
C LYS A 31 0.37 16.42 9.65
N VAL A 32 0.65 15.20 10.09
CA VAL A 32 0.28 14.66 11.39
C VAL A 32 1.53 14.57 12.28
N SER A 33 1.37 14.76 13.58
CA SER A 33 2.47 14.70 14.56
C SER A 33 2.26 13.57 15.56
N GLY A 34 3.34 13.14 16.23
CA GLY A 34 3.32 12.13 17.30
C GLY A 34 4.08 10.84 16.95
N ALA A 35 4.01 9.84 17.83
CA ALA A 35 4.69 8.56 17.63
C ALA A 35 3.87 7.65 16.70
N HIS A 36 4.07 7.79 15.38
CA HIS A 36 3.28 7.12 14.34
C HIS A 36 3.19 5.60 14.51
N ALA A 37 4.28 4.94 14.90
CA ALA A 37 4.30 3.49 15.15
C ALA A 37 3.27 3.05 16.23
N GLY A 38 3.05 3.88 17.26
CA GLY A 38 2.10 3.59 18.34
C GLY A 38 0.63 3.77 17.97
N PHE A 39 0.34 4.53 16.90
CA PHE A 39 -1.04 4.80 16.45
C PHE A 39 -1.49 3.93 15.29
N ARG A 40 -0.61 3.08 14.78
CA ARG A 40 -0.90 2.19 13.66
C ARG A 40 -2.17 1.37 13.84
N GLN A 41 -2.43 0.88 15.05
CA GLN A 41 -3.62 0.07 15.33
C GLN A 41 -4.93 0.87 15.19
N ALA A 42 -4.88 2.19 15.36
CA ALA A 42 -6.04 3.07 15.16
C ALA A 42 -6.39 3.25 13.67
N LEU A 43 -5.50 2.85 12.75
CA LEU A 43 -5.71 2.93 11.30
C LEU A 43 -6.27 1.63 10.71
N LEU A 44 -6.50 0.60 11.53
CA LEU A 44 -7.09 -0.66 11.06
C LEU A 44 -8.51 -0.42 10.54
N ARG A 45 -8.76 -0.88 9.32
CA ARG A 45 -10.07 -0.78 8.68
C ARG A 45 -10.91 -2.02 9.00
N PRO A 46 -12.21 -1.84 9.29
CA PRO A 46 -13.12 -2.97 9.43
C PRO A 46 -13.38 -3.62 8.07
N VAL A 47 -13.70 -4.91 8.08
CA VAL A 47 -14.13 -5.63 6.88
C VAL A 47 -15.58 -5.23 6.52
N PRO A 48 -15.84 -4.65 5.34
CA PRO A 48 -17.19 -4.32 4.93
C PRO A 48 -18.03 -5.57 4.63
N TYR A 49 -19.34 -5.49 4.86
CA TYR A 49 -20.26 -6.58 4.51
C TYR A 49 -20.21 -6.91 3.01
N GLY A 50 -20.18 -8.20 2.67
CA GLY A 50 -20.12 -8.67 1.28
C GLY A 50 -18.75 -8.53 0.60
N ARG A 51 -17.67 -8.39 1.38
CA ARG A 51 -16.27 -8.42 0.91
C ARG A 51 -15.58 -9.72 1.35
N LEU A 52 -14.27 -9.81 1.10
CA LEU A 52 -13.43 -10.91 1.58
C LEU A 52 -13.38 -10.94 3.10
N ASP A 53 -12.98 -12.07 3.68
CA ASP A 53 -12.83 -12.24 5.14
C ASP A 53 -11.74 -11.34 5.75
N ASN A 54 -10.93 -10.70 4.92
CA ASN A 54 -9.89 -9.76 5.31
C ASN A 54 -10.10 -8.40 4.63
N ASP A 55 -9.65 -7.33 5.28
CA ASP A 55 -9.60 -6.00 4.67
C ASP A 55 -8.64 -6.00 3.46
N VAL A 56 -9.00 -5.24 2.43
CA VAL A 56 -8.18 -5.08 1.22
C VAL A 56 -7.40 -3.78 1.35
N ALA A 57 -6.08 -3.88 1.37
CA ALA A 57 -5.15 -2.75 1.51
C ALA A 57 -5.40 -1.64 0.47
N MET A 58 -5.35 -0.38 0.88
CA MET A 58 -5.31 0.77 -0.05
C MET A 58 -3.86 0.97 -0.51
N THR A 59 -3.48 0.28 -1.58
CA THR A 59 -2.08 0.25 -2.04
C THR A 59 -1.78 1.32 -3.09
N LEU A 60 -0.49 1.58 -3.32
CA LEU A 60 -0.02 2.41 -4.44
C LEU A 60 -0.35 1.80 -5.81
N HIS A 61 -0.40 0.47 -5.90
CA HIS A 61 -0.84 -0.29 -7.07
C HIS A 61 -1.92 -1.29 -6.66
N PRO A 62 -3.22 -0.99 -6.80
CA PRO A 62 -4.29 -1.93 -6.47
C PRO A 62 -4.25 -3.17 -7.37
N GLU A 63 -4.42 -4.37 -6.80
CA GLU A 63 -4.21 -5.64 -7.48
C GLU A 63 -5.45 -6.53 -7.42
N LEU A 64 -5.88 -7.05 -8.58
CA LEU A 64 -7.00 -7.97 -8.66
C LEU A 64 -6.77 -9.24 -7.82
N GLY A 65 -5.55 -9.79 -7.85
CA GLY A 65 -5.19 -10.99 -7.10
C GLY A 65 -5.21 -10.83 -5.57
N ARG A 66 -5.24 -9.58 -5.06
CA ARG A 66 -5.39 -9.29 -3.63
C ARG A 66 -6.83 -8.91 -3.23
N GLY A 67 -7.81 -9.07 -4.12
CA GLY A 67 -9.21 -8.82 -3.82
C GLY A 67 -9.71 -7.42 -4.13
N VAL A 68 -8.96 -6.63 -4.91
CA VAL A 68 -9.45 -5.37 -5.46
C VAL A 68 -10.40 -5.69 -6.61
N PHE A 69 -11.70 -5.47 -6.39
CA PHE A 69 -12.75 -5.70 -7.39
C PHE A 69 -13.17 -4.44 -8.16
N SER A 70 -12.48 -3.32 -7.96
CA SER A 70 -12.58 -2.12 -8.79
C SER A 70 -11.58 -2.21 -9.96
N SER A 71 -11.22 -1.07 -10.56
CA SER A 71 -10.12 -1.01 -11.54
C SER A 71 -8.77 -1.24 -10.84
N PRO A 72 -8.01 -2.29 -11.19
CA PRO A 72 -6.65 -2.49 -10.70
C PRO A 72 -5.68 -1.54 -11.42
N ALA A 73 -4.47 -1.38 -10.88
CA ALA A 73 -3.42 -0.57 -11.52
C ALA A 73 -2.87 -1.22 -12.80
N LEU A 74 -2.87 -2.55 -12.86
CA LEU A 74 -2.42 -3.32 -14.01
C LEU A 74 -3.33 -4.52 -14.24
N GLU A 75 -3.75 -4.68 -15.49
CA GLU A 75 -4.46 -5.86 -15.98
C GLU A 75 -3.56 -6.61 -16.96
N GLY A 76 -3.63 -7.94 -16.95
CA GLY A 76 -2.84 -8.76 -17.85
C GLY A 76 -2.99 -10.24 -17.56
N HIS A 77 -2.47 -11.06 -18.48
CA HIS A 77 -2.49 -12.50 -18.32
C HIS A 77 -1.20 -13.16 -18.83
N ARG A 78 -0.82 -14.28 -18.22
CA ARG A 78 0.32 -15.11 -18.69
C ARG A 78 -0.15 -16.05 -19.80
N ASN A 79 -0.43 -15.50 -20.98
CA ASN A 79 -1.00 -16.23 -22.13
C ASN A 79 -2.20 -17.13 -21.74
N GLY A 80 -3.12 -16.59 -20.94
CA GLY A 80 -4.31 -17.30 -20.47
C GLY A 80 -4.10 -18.31 -19.34
N GLN A 81 -2.88 -18.48 -18.82
CA GLN A 81 -2.60 -19.42 -17.71
C GLN A 81 -2.84 -18.80 -16.34
N ASP A 82 -2.55 -17.50 -16.18
CA ASP A 82 -2.83 -16.70 -15.00
C ASP A 82 -3.42 -15.36 -15.42
N TRP A 83 -4.30 -14.77 -14.61
CA TRP A 83 -5.07 -13.57 -14.96
C TRP A 83 -5.25 -12.57 -13.81
N ALA A 84 -4.72 -12.88 -12.62
CA ALA A 84 -4.83 -12.06 -11.42
C ALA A 84 -3.43 -11.76 -10.85
N PRO A 85 -2.75 -10.71 -11.34
CA PRO A 85 -1.39 -10.41 -10.92
C PRO A 85 -1.32 -10.04 -9.43
N VAL A 86 -0.22 -10.45 -8.79
CA VAL A 86 0.17 -10.10 -7.43
C VAL A 86 1.67 -9.83 -7.44
N PHE A 87 2.05 -8.59 -7.18
CA PHE A 87 3.42 -8.11 -7.09
C PHE A 87 3.94 -8.22 -5.66
N THR A 88 5.25 -8.29 -5.53
CA THR A 88 5.94 -8.39 -4.24
C THR A 88 7.11 -7.43 -4.25
N ILE A 89 7.23 -6.60 -3.21
CA ILE A 89 8.34 -5.65 -3.13
C ILE A 89 9.68 -6.41 -3.11
N ILE A 90 10.54 -6.15 -4.10
CA ILE A 90 11.87 -6.75 -4.23
C ILE A 90 13.00 -5.80 -3.88
N ASP A 91 12.76 -4.48 -3.92
CA ASP A 91 13.79 -3.47 -3.68
C ASP A 91 13.16 -2.11 -3.32
N VAL A 92 13.88 -1.34 -2.49
CA VAL A 92 13.48 0.00 -2.03
C VAL A 92 14.70 0.91 -2.02
N GLU A 93 14.70 1.90 -2.91
CA GLU A 93 15.79 2.87 -3.02
C GLU A 93 15.35 4.24 -2.49
N HIS A 94 16.22 4.84 -1.66
CA HIS A 94 16.00 6.17 -1.10
C HIS A 94 16.82 7.23 -1.83
N TYR A 95 16.16 8.34 -2.15
CA TYR A 95 16.74 9.51 -2.78
C TYR A 95 16.53 10.75 -1.91
N SER A 96 17.22 11.85 -2.21
CA SER A 96 17.12 13.10 -1.45
C SER A 96 15.70 13.69 -1.43
N ASN A 97 14.88 13.38 -2.44
CA ASN A 97 13.55 13.95 -2.64
C ASN A 97 12.46 12.90 -2.87
N GLY A 98 12.72 11.63 -2.58
CA GLY A 98 11.74 10.57 -2.83
C GLY A 98 12.26 9.17 -2.57
N ILE A 99 11.43 8.20 -2.93
CA ILE A 99 11.73 6.78 -2.86
C ILE A 99 11.30 6.10 -4.15
N VAL A 100 11.95 5.00 -4.50
CA VAL A 100 11.53 4.09 -5.56
C VAL A 100 11.27 2.72 -4.94
N ILE A 101 10.07 2.19 -5.13
CA ILE A 101 9.66 0.85 -4.68
C ILE A 101 9.53 -0.02 -5.92
N LYS A 102 10.28 -1.11 -5.99
CA LYS A 102 10.21 -2.07 -7.10
C LYS A 102 9.45 -3.31 -6.64
N SER A 103 8.50 -3.77 -7.45
CA SER A 103 7.61 -4.90 -7.14
C SER A 103 7.40 -5.79 -8.34
#